data_AF-A0A520DDQ4-F1
#
_entry.id   AF-A0A520DDQ4-F1
#
_cell.length_a   1.000
_cell.length_b   1.000
_cell.length_c   1.000
_cell.angle_alpha   90.00
_cell.angle_beta   90.00
_cell.angle_gamma   90.00
#
_symmetry.space_group_name_H-M   'P 1'
#
loop_
_entity.id
_entity.type
_entity.pdbx_description
1 polymer ?
#
loop_
_entity_poly.entity_id
_entity_poly.type
_entity_poly.pdbx_seq_one_letter_code
_entity_poly.pdbx_strand_id
1 'polypeptide(L)' 'KKIIDACILDGLLSDWFLHCSNSMRIAPPLIITQAEIEEACQIILKNINLVLERQ' A
#
# COMPACT_ATOMS: atom_id res chain seq x y z
N LYS A 1 4.20 -7.13 -7.93
CA LYS A 1 2.72 -7.23 -8.03
C LYS A 1 2.07 -7.75 -6.74
N LYS A 2 2.56 -8.86 -6.15
CA LYS A 2 2.02 -9.47 -4.92
C LYS A 2 1.69 -8.51 -3.75
N ILE A 3 2.53 -7.50 -3.49
CA ILE A 3 2.30 -6.55 -2.38
C ILE A 3 1.08 -5.65 -2.65
N ILE A 4 0.88 -5.20 -3.89
CA ILE A 4 -0.21 -4.27 -4.22
C ILE A 4 -1.55 -4.99 -4.22
N ASP A 5 -1.60 -6.22 -4.73
CA ASP A 5 -2.79 -7.06 -4.64
C ASP A 5 -3.18 -7.33 -3.17
N ALA A 6 -2.19 -7.53 -2.29
CA ALA A 6 -2.42 -7.73 -0.86
C ALA A 6 -2.88 -6.45 -0.14
N CYS A 7 -2.31 -5.29 -0.48
CA CYS A 7 -2.79 -3.99 0.01
C CYS A 7 -4.23 -3.68 -0.41
N ILE A 8 -4.61 -4.02 -1.66
CA ILE A 8 -6.00 -3.83 -2.15
C ILE A 8 -6.98 -4.70 -1.35
N LEU A 9 -6.60 -5.95 -1.02
CA LEU A 9 -7.43 -6.83 -0.19
C LEU A 9 -7.61 -6.31 1.23
N ASP A 10 -6.59 -5.65 1.79
CA ASP A 10 -6.65 -5.01 3.12
C ASP A 10 -7.33 -3.62 3.08
N GLY A 11 -7.91 -3.21 1.95
CA GLY A 11 -8.70 -1.98 1.83
C GLY A 11 -7.90 -0.73 1.46
N LEU A 12 -6.60 -0.87 1.18
CA LEU A 12 -5.77 0.23 0.72
C LEU A 12 -5.74 0.28 -0.81
N LEU A 13 -6.47 1.23 -1.38
CA LEU A 13 -6.46 1.48 -2.83
C LEU A 13 -5.14 2.15 -3.24
N SER A 14 -4.30 1.45 -3.99
CA SER A 14 -3.07 1.99 -4.56
C SER A 14 -2.96 1.66 -6.05
N ASP A 15 -2.32 2.54 -6.81
CA ASP A 15 -2.19 2.38 -8.26
C ASP A 15 -0.72 2.15 -8.66
N TRP A 16 -0.53 1.33 -9.69
CA TRP A 16 0.76 1.01 -10.25
C TRP A 16 1.29 2.19 -11.07
N PHE A 17 2.54 2.58 -10.86
CA PHE A 17 3.19 3.53 -11.76
C PHE A 17 3.48 2.83 -13.10
N LEU A 18 3.05 3.44 -14.21
CA LEU A 18 3.07 2.84 -15.54
C LEU A 18 4.46 2.34 -16.00
N HIS A 19 5.56 2.84 -15.42
CA HIS A 19 6.95 2.59 -15.85
C HIS A 19 7.93 2.20 -14.73
N CYS A 20 7.47 1.94 -13.49
CA CYS A 20 8.34 1.51 -12.39
C CYS A 20 7.78 0.27 -11.69
N SER A 21 8.46 -0.87 -11.88
CA SER A 21 8.08 -2.17 -11.31
C SER A 21 8.15 -2.23 -9.78
N ASN A 22 8.85 -1.28 -9.17
CA ASN A 22 9.20 -1.26 -7.75
C ASN A 22 8.61 -0.05 -7.01
N SER A 23 7.73 0.71 -7.64
CA SER A 23 7.17 1.94 -7.07
C SER A 23 5.64 1.90 -7.09
N MET A 24 5.03 2.37 -6.01
CA MET A 24 3.58 2.42 -5.82
C MET A 24 3.15 3.87 -5.64
N ARG A 25 2.03 4.28 -6.24
CA ARG A 25 1.42 5.60 -6.00
C ARG A 25 0.38 5.48 -4.91
N ILE A 26 0.49 6.35 -3.92
CA ILE A 26 -0.53 6.58 -2.89
C ILE A 26 -1.09 7.98 -3.15
N ALA A 27 -2.38 8.07 -3.45
CA ALA A 27 -3.05 9.34 -3.76
C ALA A 27 -4.22 9.54 -2.80
N PRO A 28 -3.96 9.92 -1.54
CA PRO A 28 -5.01 10.15 -0.57
C PRO A 28 -5.81 11.42 -0.92
N PRO A 29 -7.07 11.53 -0.48
CA PRO A 29 -7.85 12.75 -0.63
C PRO A 29 -7.25 13.89 0.20
N LEU A 30 -7.47 15.15 -0.20
CA LEU A 30 -6.96 16.33 0.53
C LEU A 30 -7.54 16.50 1.95
N ILE A 31 -8.60 15.76 2.26
CA ILE A 31 -9.26 15.74 3.57
C ILE A 31 -8.73 14.63 4.49
N ILE A 32 -7.72 13.86 4.06
CA ILE A 32 -7.18 12.76 4.85
C ILE A 32 -6.67 13.24 6.21
N THR A 33 -7.00 12.48 7.24
CA THR A 33 -6.60 12.73 8.62
C THR A 33 -5.29 12.02 8.95
N GLN A 34 -4.60 12.48 10.00
CA GLN A 34 -3.38 11.84 10.48
C GLN A 34 -3.59 10.36 10.85
N ALA A 35 -4.75 10.02 11.43
CA ALA A 35 -5.09 8.65 11.79
C ALA A 35 -5.20 7.73 10.55
N GLU A 36 -5.83 8.22 9.47
CA GLU A 36 -5.95 7.48 8.20
C GLU A 36 -4.58 7.32 7.51
N ILE A 37 -3.67 8.30 7.65
CA ILE A 37 -2.29 8.18 7.17
C ILE A 37 -1.56 7.07 7.93
N GLU A 38 -1.68 7.04 9.26
CA GLU A 38 -1.06 6.01 10.10
C GLU A 38 -1.61 4.62 9.79
N GLU A 39 -2.92 4.49 9.61
CA GLU A 39 -3.58 3.24 9.21
C GLU A 39 -3.07 2.77 7.84
N ALA A 40 -3.01 3.65 6.85
CA ALA A 40 -2.48 3.32 5.52
C ALA A 40 -1.01 2.84 5.61
N CYS A 41 -0.16 3.52 6.37
CA CYS A 41 1.22 3.12 6.60
C CYS A 41 1.32 1.74 7.27
N GLN A 42 0.48 1.46 8.27
CA GLN A 42 0.44 0.16 8.94
C GLN A 42 0.03 -0.96 7.98
N ILE A 43 -0.97 -0.74 7.13
CA ILE A 43 -1.40 -1.72 6.11
C ILE A 43 -0.26 -2.01 5.13
N ILE A 44 0.46 -0.96 4.68
CA ILE A 44 1.59 -1.12 3.76
C ILE A 44 2.69 -1.97 4.40
N LEU A 45 3.10 -1.62 5.63
CA LEU A 45 4.17 -2.33 6.35
C LEU A 45 3.79 -3.78 6.64
N LYS A 46 2.54 -4.04 7.05
CA LYS A 46 1.99 -5.38 7.26
C LYS A 46 2.12 -6.23 5.98
N ASN A 47 1.70 -5.69 4.84
CA ASN A 47 1.74 -6.43 3.57
C ASN A 47 3.16 -6.62 3.03
N ILE A 48 4.06 -5.65 3.24
CA ILE A 48 5.48 -5.79 2.91
C ILE A 48 6.10 -6.93 3.73
N ASN A 49 5.91 -6.93 5.05
CA ASN A 49 6.44 -7.98 5.93
C ASN A 49 5.88 -9.36 5.59
N LEU A 50 4.57 -9.47 5.34
CA LEU A 50 3.93 -10.73 4.96
C LEU A 50 4.48 -11.32 3.66
N VAL A 51 4.86 -10.47 2.70
CA VAL A 51 5.48 -10.91 1.45
C VAL A 51 6.96 -11.28 1.64
N LEU A 52 7.69 -10.58 2.51
CA LEU A 52 9.08 -10.89 2.83
C LEU A 52 9.24 -12.19 3.63
N GLU A 53 8.39 -12.47 4.61
CA GLU A 53 8.40 -13.73 5.38
C GLU A 53 8.01 -14.96 4.55
N ARG A 54 7.41 -14.74 3.37
CA ARG A 54 7.01 -15.80 2.43
C ARG A 54 8.03 -16.03 1.30
N GLN A 55 9.19 -15.38 1.32
CA GLN A 55 10.34 -15.68 0.45
C GLN A 55 11.38 -16.51 1.18
#